data_AF-A0A1T5F1Y0-F1
#
_entry.id   AF-A0A1T5F1Y0-F1
#
_cell.length_a   1.000
_cell.length_b   1.000
_cell.length_c   1.000
_cell.angle_alpha   90.00
_cell.angle_beta   90.00
_cell.angle_gamma   90.00
#
_symmetry.space_group_name_H-M   'P 1'
#
loop_
_entity.id
_entity.type
_entity.pdbx_description
1 polymer ?
#
loop_
_entity_poly.entity_id
_entity_poly.type
_entity_poly.pdbx_seq_one_letter_code
_entity_poly.pdbx_strand_id
1 'polypeptide(L)'
;MTRKIASLAAASAIVLASIASTAAWAVPTQEPMPQGPDAGTLADMQSQCDAIAASYDTANGDVWTGEVVLGGATLVSGPTETGPRTIDESSIELIGPYVPATSEIRGDPFRIGGSVNLFGDQWSTAGYWPDHSYNYTADFESTFRYDFSCNINFEKYYPAEVIHHRAVGVYVFNDDGTGNDEDAVRANCEQYTDNGQPWWGDPYRPSPENPRCKFEGTPAYDEIIDEHFDPPVLFATVAGTPIDQVQTDNLPGFEAHGGRIDVTGEFHIGQVVVCISPSSGNKKGNPGEWRQQNDYTGDKCTTDWFKVAPWGAGTESSNGTYISVPNYSL
;
A
#
# COMPACT_ATOMS: atom_id res chain seq x y z
N MET A 1 -57.15 -7.13 55.99
CA MET A 1 -55.80 -7.73 55.90
C MET A 1 -55.72 -8.50 54.58
N THR A 2 -55.04 -8.01 53.53
CA THR A 2 -53.60 -8.21 53.24
C THR A 2 -53.18 -9.69 53.31
N ARG A 3 -52.57 -10.33 52.31
CA ARG A 3 -51.69 -9.82 51.24
C ARG A 3 -51.75 -10.70 49.99
N LYS A 4 -51.84 -10.05 48.82
CA LYS A 4 -51.34 -10.55 47.54
C LYS A 4 -49.81 -10.59 47.60
N ILE A 5 -49.19 -11.66 47.12
CA ILE A 5 -47.80 -11.65 46.66
C ILE A 5 -47.81 -12.23 45.24
N ALA A 6 -47.36 -11.38 44.33
CA ALA A 6 -47.38 -11.58 42.89
C ALA A 6 -46.29 -12.57 42.47
N SER A 7 -46.65 -13.41 41.51
CA SER A 7 -45.71 -14.12 40.63
C SER A 7 -44.90 -13.10 39.83
N LEU A 8 -43.67 -12.81 40.25
CA LEU A 8 -42.66 -12.26 39.34
C LEU A 8 -42.11 -13.45 38.54
N ALA A 9 -42.67 -13.62 37.34
CA ALA A 9 -41.91 -14.20 36.24
C ALA A 9 -40.80 -13.20 35.91
N ALA A 10 -39.62 -13.37 36.52
CA ALA A 10 -38.41 -12.75 36.01
C ALA A 10 -38.02 -13.55 34.77
N ALA A 11 -38.57 -13.13 33.63
CA ALA A 11 -37.92 -13.33 32.35
C ALA A 11 -36.55 -12.64 32.44
N SER A 12 -35.55 -13.37 32.91
CA SER A 12 -34.17 -13.04 32.62
C SER A 12 -34.01 -13.30 31.13
N ALA A 13 -34.30 -12.25 30.37
CA ALA A 13 -33.98 -12.16 28.97
C ALA A 13 -32.53 -12.61 28.84
N ILE A 14 -32.33 -13.80 28.26
CA ILE A 14 -31.14 -14.09 27.49
C ILE A 14 -31.24 -13.13 26.32
N VAL A 15 -30.91 -11.86 26.59
CA VAL A 15 -30.27 -11.01 25.61
C VAL A 15 -28.93 -11.71 25.44
N LEU A 16 -28.93 -12.76 24.61
CA LEU A 16 -27.94 -12.85 23.56
C LEU A 16 -28.06 -11.48 22.88
N ALA A 17 -27.37 -10.50 23.45
CA ALA A 17 -26.59 -9.63 22.63
C ALA A 17 -25.83 -10.66 21.80
N SER A 18 -26.32 -10.90 20.60
CA SER A 18 -25.45 -10.74 19.45
C SER A 18 -24.55 -9.58 19.85
N ILE A 19 -23.41 -9.91 20.47
CA ILE A 19 -22.18 -9.22 20.20
C ILE A 19 -22.24 -9.27 18.69
N ALA A 20 -22.77 -8.20 18.11
CA ALA A 20 -22.34 -7.79 16.82
C ALA A 20 -20.84 -7.85 17.04
N SER A 21 -20.23 -8.94 16.57
CA SER A 21 -18.88 -8.89 16.08
C SER A 21 -18.98 -7.69 15.15
N THR A 22 -18.69 -6.52 15.69
CA THR A 22 -18.20 -5.42 14.90
C THR A 22 -17.06 -6.10 14.22
N ALA A 23 -17.31 -6.53 12.98
CA ALA A 23 -16.27 -7.06 12.13
C ALA A 23 -15.18 -6.04 12.30
N ALA A 24 -14.11 -6.40 13.02
CA ALA A 24 -12.91 -5.63 12.95
C ALA A 24 -12.54 -5.83 11.49
N TRP A 25 -12.91 -4.84 10.69
CA TRP A 25 -12.45 -4.75 9.33
C TRP A 25 -10.95 -4.85 9.48
N ALA A 26 -10.36 -5.84 8.83
CA ALA A 26 -8.94 -5.87 8.55
C ALA A 26 -8.47 -4.47 8.15
N VAL A 27 -7.95 -3.69 9.09
CA VAL A 27 -7.43 -2.35 8.80
C VAL A 27 -5.93 -2.53 8.73
N PRO A 28 -5.30 -2.27 7.58
CA PRO A 28 -3.87 -2.23 7.54
C PRO A 28 -3.40 -1.12 8.47
N THR A 29 -2.36 -1.40 9.25
CA THR A 29 -1.82 -0.44 10.22
C THR A 29 -0.97 0.65 9.55
N GLN A 30 -0.80 0.54 8.23
CA GLN A 30 -0.09 1.47 7.37
C GLN A 30 -0.94 1.81 6.15
N GLU A 31 -0.99 3.09 5.77
CA GLU A 31 -1.63 3.51 4.52
C GLU A 31 -0.80 3.04 3.31
N PRO A 32 -1.45 2.54 2.25
CA PRO A 32 -0.77 2.19 1.01
C PRO A 32 -0.17 3.46 0.39
N MET A 33 1.05 3.36 -0.11
CA MET A 33 1.69 4.44 -0.85
C MET A 33 1.58 4.16 -2.35
N PRO A 34 1.24 5.17 -3.18
CA PRO A 34 1.18 4.96 -4.61
C PRO A 34 2.56 4.59 -5.14
N GLN A 35 2.65 3.46 -5.84
CA GLN A 35 3.83 3.13 -6.65
C GLN A 35 3.82 3.97 -7.94
N GLY A 36 4.92 3.98 -8.68
CA GLY A 36 4.92 4.59 -10.01
C GLY A 36 3.88 3.91 -10.93
N PRO A 37 3.37 4.61 -11.96
CA PRO A 37 2.50 3.97 -12.94
C PRO A 37 3.24 2.81 -13.61
N ASP A 38 2.55 1.69 -13.78
CA ASP A 38 3.09 0.52 -14.46
C ASP A 38 3.21 0.74 -15.98
N ALA A 39 3.82 -0.21 -16.68
CA ALA A 39 4.05 -0.09 -18.11
C ALA A 39 2.74 0.00 -18.94
N GLY A 40 1.66 -0.62 -18.47
CA GLY A 40 0.35 -0.54 -19.14
C GLY A 40 -0.26 0.85 -18.98
N THR A 41 -0.25 1.35 -17.75
CA THR A 41 -0.73 2.68 -17.39
C THR A 41 0.06 3.78 -18.12
N LEU A 42 1.39 3.67 -18.19
CA LEU A 42 2.22 4.59 -18.97
C LEU A 42 1.91 4.53 -20.47
N ALA A 43 1.69 3.34 -21.02
CA ALA A 43 1.32 3.19 -22.43
C ALA A 43 -0.06 3.80 -22.74
N ASP A 44 -1.03 3.65 -21.83
CA ASP A 44 -2.35 4.25 -21.97
C ASP A 44 -2.28 5.78 -21.85
N MET A 45 -1.46 6.33 -20.94
CA MET A 45 -1.18 7.76 -20.87
C MET A 45 -0.55 8.27 -22.16
N GLN A 46 0.46 7.57 -22.68
CA GLN A 46 1.14 7.94 -23.91
C GLN A 46 0.19 7.87 -25.11
N SER A 47 -0.66 6.84 -25.19
CA SER A 47 -1.66 6.73 -26.25
C SER A 47 -2.64 7.90 -26.25
N GLN A 48 -3.04 8.40 -25.07
CA GLN A 48 -3.85 9.62 -24.99
C GLN A 48 -3.09 10.85 -25.50
N CYS A 49 -1.82 11.02 -25.11
CA CYS A 49 -1.02 12.16 -25.59
C CYS A 49 -0.77 12.10 -27.10
N ASP A 50 -0.50 10.92 -27.65
CA ASP A 50 -0.33 10.71 -29.09
C ASP A 50 -1.62 11.01 -29.86
N ALA A 51 -2.78 10.59 -29.34
CA ALA A 51 -4.07 10.89 -29.94
C ALA A 51 -4.37 12.40 -29.94
N ILE A 52 -4.01 13.11 -28.86
CA ILE A 52 -4.13 14.56 -28.79
C ILE A 52 -3.18 15.23 -29.78
N ALA A 53 -1.92 14.81 -29.85
CA ALA A 53 -0.94 15.35 -30.80
C ALA A 53 -1.40 15.16 -32.25
N ALA A 54 -1.89 13.95 -32.60
CA ALA A 54 -2.43 13.65 -33.92
C ALA A 54 -3.64 14.51 -34.31
N SER A 55 -4.38 15.06 -33.34
CA SER A 55 -5.49 15.97 -33.62
C SER A 55 -5.06 17.36 -34.10
N TYR A 56 -3.79 17.74 -33.89
CA TYR A 56 -3.20 18.97 -34.41
C TYR A 56 -2.60 18.81 -35.81
N ASP A 57 -2.40 17.58 -36.28
CA ASP A 57 -1.82 17.32 -37.61
C ASP A 57 -2.79 17.80 -38.71
N THR A 58 -2.27 18.64 -39.61
CA THR A 58 -3.01 19.20 -40.76
C THR A 58 -2.61 18.56 -42.09
N ALA A 59 -1.82 17.48 -42.06
CA ALA A 59 -1.28 16.77 -43.21
C ALA A 59 -0.40 17.64 -44.13
N ASN A 60 0.25 18.67 -43.56
CA ASN A 60 1.18 19.57 -44.25
C ASN A 60 2.66 19.13 -44.12
N GLY A 61 2.91 17.98 -43.49
CA GLY A 61 4.25 17.43 -43.25
C GLY A 61 4.82 17.80 -41.89
N ASP A 62 4.20 18.74 -41.14
CA ASP A 62 4.62 19.06 -39.78
C ASP A 62 4.50 17.83 -38.86
N VAL A 63 5.40 17.74 -37.89
CA VAL A 63 5.39 16.65 -36.90
C VAL A 63 4.83 17.18 -35.58
N TRP A 64 3.85 16.43 -35.06
CA TRP A 64 3.23 16.67 -33.76
C TRP A 64 3.47 15.47 -32.86
N THR A 65 4.10 15.69 -31.72
CA THR A 65 4.39 14.63 -30.74
C THR A 65 3.78 14.94 -29.39
N GLY A 66 3.23 13.92 -28.74
CA GLY A 66 2.72 14.00 -27.38
C GLY A 66 3.75 13.42 -26.40
N GLU A 67 3.99 14.11 -25.28
CA GLU A 67 4.85 13.62 -24.22
C GLU A 67 4.09 13.64 -22.89
N VAL A 68 4.11 12.51 -22.17
CA VAL A 68 3.47 12.37 -20.87
C VAL A 68 4.29 13.10 -19.80
N VAL A 69 3.63 13.99 -19.07
CA VAL A 69 4.13 14.59 -17.84
C VAL A 69 3.32 14.05 -16.67
N LEU A 70 3.97 13.22 -15.86
CA LEU A 70 3.35 12.59 -14.70
C LEU A 70 2.93 13.64 -13.65
N GLY A 71 1.69 13.52 -13.19
CA GLY A 71 1.15 14.29 -12.08
C GLY A 71 1.16 13.51 -10.77
N GLY A 72 0.26 13.91 -9.87
CA GLY A 72 0.06 13.23 -8.60
C GLY A 72 -0.74 11.93 -8.74
N ALA A 73 -0.58 11.05 -7.76
CA ALA A 73 -1.44 9.90 -7.57
C ALA A 73 -2.35 10.11 -6.36
N THR A 74 -3.62 9.73 -6.48
CA THR A 74 -4.60 9.84 -5.39
C THR A 74 -5.26 8.49 -5.13
N LEU A 75 -5.42 8.12 -3.86
CA LEU A 75 -6.12 6.89 -3.49
C LEU A 75 -7.62 7.05 -3.76
N VAL A 76 -8.19 6.17 -4.59
CA VAL A 76 -9.61 6.20 -4.98
C VAL A 76 -10.41 5.15 -4.19
N SER A 77 -9.84 3.97 -3.98
CA SER A 77 -10.49 2.89 -3.24
C SER A 77 -9.48 1.94 -2.60
N GLY A 78 -9.95 1.20 -1.59
CA GLY A 78 -9.10 0.35 -0.75
C GLY A 78 -8.43 1.15 0.38
N PRO A 79 -7.44 0.56 1.05
CA PRO A 79 -6.94 -0.82 0.88
C PRO A 79 -7.99 -1.86 1.29
N THR A 80 -8.18 -2.90 0.46
CA THR A 80 -9.04 -4.05 0.75
C THR A 80 -8.19 -5.29 0.89
N GLU A 81 -8.28 -5.99 2.03
CA GLU A 81 -7.54 -7.24 2.23
C GLU A 81 -7.91 -8.27 1.15
N THR A 82 -6.90 -8.82 0.51
CA THR A 82 -7.01 -9.91 -0.46
C THR A 82 -6.09 -11.05 -0.06
N GLY A 83 -6.53 -12.28 -0.30
CA GLY A 83 -5.72 -13.45 0.00
C GLY A 83 -5.62 -13.81 1.49
N PRO A 84 -4.67 -14.72 1.83
CA PRO A 84 -4.52 -15.24 3.18
C PRO A 84 -3.70 -14.31 4.07
N ARG A 85 -4.00 -14.32 5.37
CA ARG A 85 -3.20 -13.67 6.40
C ARG A 85 -2.04 -14.56 6.85
N THR A 86 -0.89 -13.95 7.11
CA THR A 86 0.23 -14.54 7.86
C THR A 86 0.21 -13.96 9.27
N ILE A 87 -0.22 -14.76 10.25
CA ILE A 87 -0.37 -14.32 11.65
C ILE A 87 1.00 -14.31 12.35
N ASP A 88 1.29 -13.23 13.07
CA ASP A 88 2.40 -13.19 14.02
C ASP A 88 1.95 -13.84 15.34
N GLU A 89 2.24 -15.12 15.52
CA GLU A 89 1.87 -15.88 16.72
C GLU A 89 2.41 -15.27 18.01
N SER A 90 3.52 -14.51 17.96
CA SER A 90 4.09 -13.85 19.14
C SER A 90 3.29 -12.63 19.61
N SER A 91 2.41 -12.12 18.76
CA SER A 91 1.54 -10.97 19.04
C SER A 91 0.14 -11.35 19.55
N ILE A 92 -0.15 -12.65 19.70
CA ILE A 92 -1.46 -13.11 20.14
C ILE A 92 -1.70 -12.68 21.59
N GLU A 93 -2.72 -11.85 21.78
CA GLU A 93 -3.21 -11.46 23.10
C GLU A 93 -4.61 -12.05 23.32
N LEU A 94 -4.76 -12.77 24.42
CA LEU A 94 -6.01 -13.42 24.79
C LEU A 94 -6.96 -12.42 25.45
N ILE A 95 -8.17 -12.29 24.92
CA ILE A 95 -9.16 -11.29 25.37
C ILE A 95 -10.27 -12.00 26.16
N GLY A 96 -10.57 -11.43 27.32
CA GLY A 96 -11.63 -11.92 28.21
C GLY A 96 -11.18 -13.04 29.15
N PRO A 97 -12.07 -13.46 30.07
CA PRO A 97 -11.74 -14.50 31.04
C PRO A 97 -11.66 -15.86 30.35
N TYR A 98 -10.73 -16.70 30.82
CA TYR A 98 -10.68 -18.10 30.43
C TYR A 98 -11.97 -18.83 30.85
N VAL A 99 -12.58 -19.56 29.93
CA VAL A 99 -13.77 -20.37 30.18
C VAL A 99 -13.38 -21.86 30.19
N PRO A 100 -13.42 -22.53 31.34
CA PRO A 100 -13.08 -23.95 31.43
C PRO A 100 -14.14 -24.82 30.76
N ALA A 101 -13.72 -25.80 29.97
CA ALA A 101 -14.61 -26.81 29.39
C ALA A 101 -14.79 -28.01 30.33
N THR A 102 -13.70 -28.43 30.99
CA THR A 102 -13.70 -29.51 31.96
C THR A 102 -12.88 -29.09 33.16
N SER A 103 -13.50 -29.03 34.34
CA SER A 103 -12.81 -28.70 35.59
C SER A 103 -12.73 -29.91 36.52
N GLU A 104 -11.63 -30.02 37.25
CA GLU A 104 -11.42 -31.00 38.31
C GLU A 104 -10.82 -30.34 39.55
N ILE A 105 -11.02 -30.97 40.71
CA ILE A 105 -10.36 -30.57 41.95
C ILE A 105 -9.09 -31.40 42.12
N ARG A 106 -7.95 -30.74 42.24
CA ARG A 106 -6.66 -31.40 42.46
C ARG A 106 -6.17 -31.18 43.88
N GLY A 107 -5.41 -32.17 44.36
CA GLY A 107 -4.82 -32.15 45.68
C GLY A 107 -5.84 -32.35 46.80
N ASP A 108 -5.36 -32.14 48.02
CA ASP A 108 -6.18 -32.32 49.20
C ASP A 108 -6.89 -31.02 49.60
N PRO A 109 -8.13 -31.09 50.11
CA PRO A 109 -8.82 -29.92 50.62
C PRO A 109 -8.05 -29.26 51.75
N PHE A 110 -7.99 -27.94 51.77
CA PHE A 110 -7.31 -27.16 52.81
C PHE A 110 -8.22 -26.08 53.38
N ARG A 111 -7.83 -25.52 54.53
CA ARG A 111 -8.61 -24.48 55.22
C ARG A 111 -8.10 -23.09 54.86
N ILE A 112 -9.01 -22.12 54.75
CA ILE A 112 -8.69 -20.70 54.68
C ILE A 112 -9.43 -19.95 55.82
N GLY A 113 -8.68 -19.51 56.83
CA GLY A 113 -9.18 -18.66 57.92
C GLY A 113 -10.31 -19.25 58.77
N GLY A 114 -10.98 -18.42 59.58
CA GLY A 114 -11.96 -18.81 60.62
C GLY A 114 -13.35 -19.25 60.13
N SER A 115 -13.45 -19.84 58.92
CA SER A 115 -14.67 -20.43 58.38
C SER A 115 -14.66 -21.96 58.50
N VAL A 116 -15.82 -22.60 58.60
CA VAL A 116 -15.94 -24.08 58.63
C VAL A 116 -16.12 -24.62 57.21
N ASN A 117 -15.20 -24.22 56.32
CA ASN A 117 -15.16 -24.63 54.93
C ASN A 117 -13.77 -25.19 54.60
N LEU A 118 -13.73 -26.20 53.74
CA LEU A 118 -12.52 -26.66 53.08
C LEU A 118 -12.57 -26.25 51.61
N PHE A 119 -11.44 -25.78 51.11
CA PHE A 119 -11.23 -25.33 49.75
C PHE A 119 -10.35 -26.33 49.01
N GLY A 120 -10.58 -26.51 47.72
CA GLY A 120 -9.73 -27.30 46.83
C GLY A 120 -9.25 -26.43 45.69
N ASP A 121 -8.07 -26.77 45.15
CA ASP A 121 -7.54 -26.10 43.97
C ASP A 121 -8.27 -26.66 42.74
N GLN A 122 -8.98 -25.79 42.04
CA GLN A 122 -9.72 -26.14 40.83
C GLN A 122 -8.82 -25.91 39.61
N TRP A 123 -8.67 -26.98 38.83
CA TRP A 123 -7.89 -27.00 37.61
C TRP A 123 -8.78 -27.33 36.41
N SER A 124 -8.39 -26.84 35.25
CA SER A 124 -9.00 -27.17 33.96
C SER A 124 -8.02 -27.96 33.13
N THR A 125 -8.49 -28.96 32.38
CA THR A 125 -7.67 -29.70 31.40
C THR A 125 -7.92 -29.27 29.95
N ALA A 126 -8.98 -28.49 29.74
CA ALA A 126 -9.32 -27.89 28.45
C ALA A 126 -10.27 -26.71 28.65
N GLY A 127 -10.23 -25.73 27.76
CA GLY A 127 -11.14 -24.60 27.80
C GLY A 127 -10.90 -23.67 26.63
N TYR A 128 -11.42 -22.45 26.72
CA TYR A 128 -11.26 -21.48 25.65
C TYR A 128 -11.16 -20.05 26.17
N TRP A 129 -10.51 -19.19 25.37
CA TRP A 129 -10.71 -17.75 25.46
C TRP A 129 -11.78 -17.33 24.46
N PRO A 130 -12.72 -16.47 24.87
CA PRO A 130 -13.83 -16.08 24.01
C PRO A 130 -13.36 -15.30 22.78
N ASP A 131 -12.23 -14.61 22.91
CA ASP A 131 -11.67 -13.79 21.85
C ASP A 131 -10.15 -13.65 21.97
N HIS A 132 -9.51 -13.15 20.92
CA HIS A 132 -8.09 -12.79 20.89
C HIS A 132 -7.82 -11.70 19.86
N SER A 133 -6.74 -10.96 20.06
CA SER A 133 -6.21 -10.05 19.05
C SER A 133 -4.83 -10.51 18.57
N TYR A 134 -4.45 -10.14 17.36
CA TYR A 134 -3.15 -10.44 16.79
C TYR A 134 -2.76 -9.48 15.66
N ASN A 135 -1.46 -9.31 15.47
CA ASN A 135 -0.89 -8.71 14.28
C ASN A 135 -0.77 -9.77 13.18
N TYR A 136 -0.90 -9.32 11.93
CA TYR A 136 -0.68 -10.17 10.76
C TYR A 136 -0.11 -9.36 9.61
N THR A 137 0.39 -10.04 8.59
CA THR A 137 0.63 -9.44 7.27
C THR A 137 -0.29 -10.09 6.24
N ALA A 138 -0.81 -9.30 5.31
CA ALA A 138 -1.67 -9.78 4.23
C ALA A 138 -1.48 -8.91 2.98
N ASP A 139 -1.98 -9.40 1.86
CA ASP A 139 -2.05 -8.58 0.66
C ASP A 139 -3.27 -7.66 0.74
N PHE A 140 -3.11 -6.41 0.30
CA PHE A 140 -4.17 -5.43 0.23
C PHE A 140 -4.21 -4.83 -1.17
N GLU A 141 -5.38 -4.85 -1.80
CA GLU A 141 -5.61 -4.18 -3.07
C GLU A 141 -6.09 -2.74 -2.83
N SER A 142 -5.40 -1.80 -3.48
CA SER A 142 -5.73 -0.39 -3.51
C SER A 142 -5.81 0.09 -4.96
N THR A 143 -6.68 1.03 -5.23
CA THR A 143 -6.78 1.67 -6.56
C THR A 143 -6.31 3.11 -6.44
N PHE A 144 -5.27 3.44 -7.18
CA PHE A 144 -4.74 4.80 -7.28
C PHE A 144 -5.10 5.39 -8.64
N ARG A 145 -5.56 6.64 -8.64
CA ARG A 145 -5.78 7.45 -9.83
C ARG A 145 -4.55 8.31 -10.09
N TYR A 146 -3.99 8.16 -11.28
CA TYR A 146 -2.84 8.91 -11.74
C TYR A 146 -3.29 10.03 -12.66
N ASP A 147 -3.12 11.26 -12.18
CA ASP A 147 -3.27 12.44 -13.01
C ASP A 147 -2.02 12.61 -13.87
N PHE A 148 -2.20 13.13 -15.09
CA PHE A 148 -1.09 13.48 -15.96
C PHE A 148 -1.50 14.59 -16.92
N SER A 149 -0.51 15.18 -17.56
CA SER A 149 -0.71 16.13 -18.66
C SER A 149 0.11 15.71 -19.87
N CYS A 150 -0.31 16.16 -21.04
CA CYS A 150 0.35 15.92 -22.31
C CYS A 150 0.99 17.22 -22.77
N ASN A 151 2.32 17.23 -22.84
CA ASN A 151 3.05 18.24 -23.56
C ASN A 151 2.96 17.92 -25.05
N ILE A 152 2.40 18.86 -25.82
CA ILE A 152 2.29 18.74 -27.27
C ILE A 152 3.42 19.56 -27.87
N ASN A 153 4.36 18.86 -28.52
CA ASN A 153 5.49 19.46 -29.20
C ASN A 153 5.22 19.55 -30.70
N PHE A 154 5.70 20.63 -31.30
CA PHE A 154 5.55 20.95 -32.71
C PHE A 154 6.90 21.09 -33.37
N GLU A 155 7.07 20.43 -34.51
CA GLU A 155 8.22 20.52 -35.40
C GLU A 155 7.73 20.91 -36.79
N LYS A 156 8.06 22.12 -37.22
CA LYS A 156 7.65 22.62 -38.53
C LYS A 156 8.48 21.98 -39.63
N TYR A 157 7.80 21.48 -40.66
CA TYR A 157 8.43 20.90 -41.84
C TYR A 157 8.78 21.96 -42.88
N TYR A 158 9.97 21.81 -43.47
CA TYR A 158 10.42 22.57 -44.64
C TYR A 158 10.74 21.59 -45.77
N PRO A 159 10.01 21.67 -46.91
CA PRO A 159 10.31 20.83 -48.06
C PRO A 159 11.66 21.20 -48.65
N ALA A 160 12.30 20.24 -49.33
CA ALA A 160 13.54 20.49 -50.06
C ALA A 160 13.35 21.60 -51.10
N GLU A 161 14.29 22.54 -51.16
CA GLU A 161 14.27 23.68 -52.08
C GLU A 161 15.57 23.71 -52.91
N VAL A 162 15.43 24.09 -54.18
CA VAL A 162 16.57 24.37 -55.05
C VAL A 162 16.53 25.85 -55.41
N ILE A 163 17.51 26.61 -54.91
CA ILE A 163 17.66 28.03 -55.19
C ILE A 163 18.69 28.18 -56.30
N HIS A 164 18.25 28.66 -57.47
CA HIS A 164 19.14 28.92 -58.59
C HIS A 164 19.82 30.30 -58.45
N HIS A 165 21.12 30.29 -58.20
CA HIS A 165 21.95 31.50 -58.16
C HIS A 165 22.48 31.79 -59.57
N ARG A 166 22.13 32.95 -60.11
CA ARG A 166 22.67 33.42 -61.39
C ARG A 166 24.17 33.67 -61.26
N ALA A 167 24.91 33.49 -62.36
CA ALA A 167 26.32 33.83 -62.40
C ALA A 167 26.53 35.32 -62.09
N VAL A 168 27.58 35.63 -61.33
CA VAL A 168 27.98 37.01 -60.99
C VAL A 168 29.45 37.18 -61.34
N GLY A 169 29.75 38.09 -62.26
CA GLY A 169 31.12 38.28 -62.75
C GLY A 169 31.17 39.20 -63.95
N VAL A 170 32.32 39.20 -64.62
CA VAL A 170 32.55 39.96 -65.85
C VAL A 170 33.33 39.12 -66.86
N TYR A 171 33.15 39.40 -68.15
CA TYR A 171 34.04 38.82 -69.16
C TYR A 171 35.27 39.71 -69.28
N VAL A 172 36.43 39.12 -69.03
CA VAL A 172 37.73 39.79 -69.19
C VAL A 172 38.47 39.21 -70.38
N PHE A 173 39.44 39.97 -70.86
CA PHE A 173 40.34 39.53 -71.92
C PHE A 173 41.30 38.44 -71.42
N ASN A 174 41.42 37.37 -72.21
CA ASN A 174 42.39 36.30 -72.00
C ASN A 174 43.68 36.59 -72.83
N ASP A 175 44.81 36.69 -72.12
CA ASP A 175 46.11 37.20 -72.63
C ASP A 175 46.96 36.11 -73.31
N ASP A 176 46.35 35.00 -73.73
CA ASP A 176 47.04 33.89 -74.39
C ASP A 176 47.29 34.11 -75.90
N GLY A 177 46.94 35.29 -76.44
CA GLY A 177 47.12 35.65 -77.85
C GLY A 177 48.01 36.88 -78.06
N THR A 178 49.17 36.68 -78.67
CA THR A 178 50.04 37.78 -79.10
C THR A 178 49.45 38.52 -80.31
N GLY A 179 49.02 39.78 -80.13
CA GLY A 179 48.52 40.61 -81.24
C GLY A 179 48.18 42.06 -80.85
N ASN A 180 48.38 42.99 -81.79
CA ASN A 180 48.34 44.46 -81.61
C ASN A 180 46.93 45.10 -81.42
N ASP A 181 45.93 44.34 -80.94
CA ASP A 181 44.53 44.78 -80.82
C ASP A 181 43.94 44.62 -79.40
N GLU A 182 44.80 44.54 -78.37
CA GLU A 182 44.40 44.33 -76.97
C GLU A 182 43.29 45.27 -76.49
N ASP A 183 43.40 46.58 -76.75
CA ASP A 183 42.42 47.55 -76.27
C ASP A 183 41.05 47.41 -76.94
N ALA A 184 41.03 47.01 -78.22
CA ALA A 184 39.79 46.78 -78.95
C ALA A 184 39.08 45.50 -78.47
N VAL A 185 39.84 44.44 -78.15
CA VAL A 185 39.26 43.19 -77.64
C VAL A 185 38.86 43.33 -76.16
N ARG A 186 39.62 44.07 -75.34
CA ARG A 186 39.28 44.41 -73.95
C ARG A 186 37.93 45.10 -73.84
N ALA A 187 37.71 46.14 -74.65
CA ALA A 187 36.42 46.85 -74.71
C ALA A 187 35.27 45.98 -75.26
N ASN A 188 35.57 44.95 -76.07
CA ASN A 188 34.57 44.02 -76.58
C ASN A 188 34.15 42.99 -75.52
N CYS A 189 35.08 42.53 -74.67
CA CYS A 189 34.75 41.61 -73.57
C CYS A 189 33.81 42.26 -72.52
N GLU A 190 34.00 43.54 -72.22
CA GLU A 190 33.14 44.31 -71.32
C GLU A 190 31.70 44.48 -71.84
N GLN A 191 31.45 44.38 -73.15
CA GLN A 191 30.09 44.44 -73.70
C GLN A 191 29.24 43.20 -73.38
N TYR A 192 29.88 42.10 -72.97
CA TYR A 192 29.17 40.88 -72.59
C TYR A 192 28.76 40.87 -71.12
N THR A 193 29.12 41.91 -70.35
CA THR A 193 28.85 42.04 -68.91
C THR A 193 27.35 42.24 -68.63
N ASP A 194 26.75 41.22 -68.01
CA ASP A 194 25.36 41.06 -67.55
C ASP A 194 24.24 41.61 -68.45
N ASN A 195 23.91 40.83 -69.49
CA ASN A 195 22.75 41.09 -70.36
C ASN A 195 21.59 40.09 -70.12
N GLY A 196 21.58 39.35 -69.00
CA GLY A 196 20.55 38.33 -68.74
C GLY A 196 20.47 37.19 -69.77
N GLN A 197 21.59 36.94 -70.46
CA GLN A 197 21.66 35.98 -71.56
C GLN A 197 21.86 34.54 -71.04
N PRO A 198 21.39 33.51 -71.78
CA PRO A 198 21.47 32.11 -71.33
C PRO A 198 22.89 31.57 -71.13
N TRP A 199 23.89 32.21 -71.75
CA TRP A 199 25.31 31.84 -71.73
C TRP A 199 26.13 32.65 -70.71
N TRP A 200 25.48 33.49 -69.90
CA TRP A 200 26.14 34.32 -68.89
C TRP A 200 26.72 33.46 -67.75
N GLY A 201 28.04 33.53 -67.54
CA GLY A 201 28.77 32.70 -66.57
C GLY A 201 29.54 31.53 -67.17
N ASP A 202 29.41 31.29 -68.48
CA ASP A 202 30.16 30.23 -69.16
C ASP A 202 31.67 30.55 -69.20
N PRO A 203 32.56 29.59 -68.87
CA PRO A 203 34.00 29.83 -68.72
C PRO A 203 34.67 30.44 -69.96
N TYR A 204 34.19 30.10 -71.15
CA TYR A 204 34.65 30.61 -72.44
C TYR A 204 33.44 30.78 -73.34
N ARG A 205 33.27 31.94 -73.98
CA ARG A 205 32.22 32.13 -74.99
C ARG A 205 32.74 31.63 -76.34
N PRO A 206 32.24 30.53 -76.92
CA PRO A 206 32.65 30.10 -78.25
C PRO A 206 31.85 30.88 -79.30
N SER A 207 31.93 32.22 -79.29
CA SER A 207 31.54 32.96 -80.49
C SER A 207 32.72 32.89 -81.45
N PRO A 208 32.53 32.49 -82.73
CA PRO A 208 33.56 32.58 -83.75
C PRO A 208 34.21 33.96 -83.86
N GLU A 209 33.54 34.99 -83.36
CA GLU A 209 33.93 36.39 -83.44
C GLU A 209 34.83 36.85 -82.28
N ASN A 210 34.86 36.16 -81.13
CA ASN A 210 35.63 36.59 -79.95
C ASN A 210 36.07 35.41 -79.05
N PRO A 211 37.04 34.59 -79.49
CA PRO A 211 37.55 33.46 -78.71
C PRO A 211 38.40 33.86 -77.48
N ARG A 212 38.58 35.17 -77.24
CA ARG A 212 39.55 35.73 -76.29
C ARG A 212 38.91 36.33 -75.03
N CYS A 213 37.63 36.10 -74.78
CA CYS A 213 36.96 36.56 -73.58
C CYS A 213 36.74 35.38 -72.62
N LYS A 214 37.27 35.49 -71.41
CA LYS A 214 37.11 34.51 -70.33
C LYS A 214 36.19 35.10 -69.26
N PHE A 215 35.29 34.29 -68.71
CA PHE A 215 34.49 34.72 -67.56
C PHE A 215 35.32 34.67 -66.28
N GLU A 216 35.36 35.78 -65.56
CA GLU A 216 35.91 35.86 -64.20
C GLU A 216 34.80 36.23 -63.22
N GLY A 217 34.54 35.33 -62.27
CA GLY A 217 33.47 35.48 -61.29
C GLY A 217 32.98 34.14 -60.76
N THR A 218 31.82 34.17 -60.11
CA THR A 218 31.14 32.98 -59.61
C THR A 218 30.18 32.49 -60.70
N PRO A 219 30.33 31.25 -61.21
CA PRO A 219 29.41 30.69 -62.19
C PRO A 219 28.01 30.51 -61.57
N ALA A 220 27.00 30.31 -62.42
CA ALA A 220 25.68 29.93 -61.93
C ALA A 220 25.78 28.58 -61.22
N TYR A 221 25.08 28.43 -60.11
CA TYR A 221 25.01 27.19 -59.38
C TYR A 221 23.67 27.04 -58.70
N ASP A 222 23.30 25.80 -58.45
CA ASP A 222 22.11 25.45 -57.70
C ASP A 222 22.52 25.20 -56.25
N GLU A 223 21.93 25.95 -55.32
CA GLU A 223 21.98 25.65 -53.91
C GLU A 223 20.84 24.69 -53.58
N ILE A 224 21.20 23.52 -53.06
CA ILE A 224 20.23 22.50 -52.64
C ILE A 224 20.09 22.62 -51.14
N ILE A 225 18.88 22.96 -50.70
CA ILE A 225 18.48 22.93 -49.30
C ILE A 225 17.68 21.63 -49.13
N ASP A 226 18.23 20.68 -48.39
CA ASP A 226 17.53 19.44 -48.08
C ASP A 226 16.29 19.69 -47.20
N GLU A 227 15.36 18.75 -47.24
CA GLU A 227 14.22 18.77 -46.34
C GLU A 227 14.69 18.72 -44.87
N HIS A 228 14.05 19.50 -44.02
CA HIS A 228 14.41 19.57 -42.61
C HIS A 228 13.23 19.97 -41.75
N PHE A 229 13.39 19.79 -40.44
CA PHE A 229 12.44 20.19 -39.42
C PHE A 229 13.07 21.25 -38.51
N ASP A 230 12.26 22.20 -38.05
CA ASP A 230 12.65 23.03 -36.91
C ASP A 230 12.80 22.15 -35.65
N PRO A 231 13.65 22.52 -34.67
CA PRO A 231 13.70 21.82 -33.39
C PRO A 231 12.32 21.77 -32.71
N PRO A 232 12.01 20.72 -31.95
CA PRO A 232 10.72 20.60 -31.28
C PRO A 232 10.50 21.75 -30.30
N VAL A 233 9.35 22.41 -30.42
CA VAL A 233 8.91 23.49 -29.52
C VAL A 233 7.64 23.07 -28.82
N LEU A 234 7.57 23.28 -27.50
CA LEU A 234 6.35 23.08 -26.73
C LEU A 234 5.27 24.04 -27.24
N PHE A 235 4.23 23.48 -27.86
CA PHE A 235 3.09 24.24 -28.36
C PHE A 235 2.03 24.43 -27.29
N ALA A 236 1.67 23.36 -26.57
CA ALA A 236 0.64 23.40 -25.54
C ALA A 236 0.86 22.31 -24.49
N THR A 237 0.28 22.52 -23.30
CA THR A 237 0.12 21.48 -22.29
C THR A 237 -1.37 21.25 -22.06
N VAL A 238 -1.84 20.02 -22.27
CA VAL A 238 -3.25 19.65 -22.16
C VAL A 238 -3.39 18.62 -21.04
N ALA A 239 -4.44 18.72 -20.22
CA ALA A 239 -4.70 17.71 -19.19
C ALA A 239 -5.09 16.37 -19.85
N GLY A 240 -4.46 15.28 -19.42
CA GLY A 240 -4.87 13.93 -19.78
C GLY A 240 -6.12 13.50 -19.01
N THR A 241 -6.81 12.45 -19.47
CA THR A 241 -7.88 11.84 -18.68
C THR A 241 -7.24 10.87 -17.68
N PRO A 242 -7.40 11.09 -16.36
CA PRO A 242 -6.72 10.29 -15.35
C PRO A 242 -6.97 8.80 -15.49
N ILE A 243 -5.98 7.98 -15.15
CA ILE A 243 -6.04 6.51 -15.26
C ILE A 243 -5.98 5.89 -13.87
N ASP A 244 -6.88 4.94 -13.63
CA ASP A 244 -6.94 4.17 -12.40
C ASP A 244 -6.09 2.91 -12.55
N GLN A 245 -5.14 2.69 -11.63
CA GLN A 245 -4.31 1.50 -11.55
C GLN A 245 -4.58 0.79 -10.22
N VAL A 246 -4.75 -0.53 -10.30
CA VAL A 246 -4.82 -1.39 -9.12
C VAL A 246 -3.41 -1.78 -8.70
N GLN A 247 -3.12 -1.65 -7.42
CA GLN A 247 -1.87 -2.03 -6.78
C GLN A 247 -2.17 -3.01 -5.66
N THR A 248 -1.33 -4.04 -5.55
CA THR A 248 -1.37 -4.99 -4.44
C THR A 248 -0.15 -4.78 -3.57
N ASP A 249 -0.36 -4.46 -2.29
CA ASP A 249 0.70 -4.26 -1.31
C ASP A 249 0.64 -5.33 -0.23
N ASN A 250 1.79 -5.88 0.16
CA ASN A 250 1.87 -6.72 1.35
C ASN A 250 2.05 -5.80 2.57
N LEU A 251 0.98 -5.61 3.36
CA LEU A 251 0.94 -4.66 4.46
C LEU A 251 0.68 -5.36 5.80
N PRO A 252 1.21 -4.82 6.91
CA PRO A 252 0.82 -5.25 8.24
C PRO A 252 -0.63 -4.82 8.55
N GLY A 253 -1.36 -5.68 9.24
CA GLY A 253 -2.70 -5.45 9.74
C GLY A 253 -2.84 -5.88 11.20
N PHE A 254 -3.96 -5.49 11.81
CA PHE A 254 -4.31 -5.86 13.17
C PHE A 254 -5.72 -6.41 13.23
N GLU A 255 -5.88 -7.62 13.77
CA GLU A 255 -7.18 -8.22 14.07
C GLU A 255 -7.49 -8.01 15.55
N ALA A 256 -8.56 -7.29 15.84
CA ALA A 256 -8.99 -7.02 17.21
C ALA A 256 -9.90 -8.13 17.77
N HIS A 257 -10.51 -8.93 16.88
CA HIS A 257 -11.52 -9.94 17.18
C HIS A 257 -11.29 -11.21 16.36
N GLY A 258 -10.18 -11.90 16.66
CA GLY A 258 -9.81 -13.17 16.05
C GLY A 258 -10.78 -14.32 16.38
N GLY A 259 -11.66 -14.12 17.36
CA GLY A 259 -12.65 -15.08 17.80
C GLY A 259 -12.12 -16.09 18.81
N ARG A 260 -12.87 -17.17 19.02
CA ARG A 260 -12.58 -18.14 20.07
C ARG A 260 -11.29 -18.92 19.78
N ILE A 261 -10.43 -19.03 20.80
CA ILE A 261 -9.30 -19.98 20.81
C ILE A 261 -9.60 -21.09 21.81
N ASP A 262 -9.63 -22.33 21.32
CA ASP A 262 -9.66 -23.53 22.15
C ASP A 262 -8.25 -23.97 22.53
N VAL A 263 -8.07 -24.33 23.80
CA VAL A 263 -6.82 -24.86 24.31
C VAL A 263 -7.00 -26.15 25.10
N THR A 264 -5.98 -26.99 24.99
CA THR A 264 -5.81 -28.20 25.79
C THR A 264 -4.57 -28.03 26.66
N GLY A 265 -4.67 -28.39 27.93
CA GLY A 265 -3.57 -28.21 28.89
C GLY A 265 -4.10 -27.96 30.28
N GLU A 266 -3.19 -27.97 31.26
CA GLU A 266 -3.55 -27.82 32.67
C GLU A 266 -3.53 -26.35 33.08
N PHE A 267 -4.69 -25.79 33.42
CA PHE A 267 -4.86 -24.40 33.83
C PHE A 267 -5.39 -24.32 35.25
N HIS A 268 -4.71 -23.60 36.13
CA HIS A 268 -5.24 -23.30 37.46
C HIS A 268 -6.34 -22.24 37.34
N ILE A 269 -7.57 -22.61 37.68
CA ILE A 269 -8.76 -21.74 37.57
C ILE A 269 -8.91 -20.90 38.84
N GLY A 270 -8.57 -21.47 39.98
CA GLY A 270 -8.70 -20.83 41.29
C GLY A 270 -9.04 -21.83 42.38
N GLN A 271 -9.61 -21.31 43.47
CA GLN A 271 -9.96 -22.09 44.65
C GLN A 271 -11.46 -22.09 44.85
N VAL A 272 -12.03 -23.26 45.05
CA VAL A 272 -13.47 -23.42 45.29
C VAL A 272 -13.71 -24.16 46.59
N VAL A 273 -14.86 -23.90 47.21
CA VAL A 273 -15.26 -24.65 48.40
C VAL A 273 -15.62 -26.07 47.98
N VAL A 274 -14.97 -27.06 48.57
CA VAL A 274 -15.19 -28.48 48.25
C VAL A 274 -15.85 -29.24 49.40
N CYS A 275 -15.75 -28.72 50.61
CA CYS A 275 -16.49 -29.23 51.76
C CYS A 275 -17.06 -28.09 52.59
N ILE A 276 -18.34 -28.19 52.97
CA ILE A 276 -19.00 -27.30 53.92
C ILE A 276 -19.48 -28.13 55.10
N SER A 277 -19.32 -27.60 56.31
CA SER A 277 -19.93 -28.16 57.50
C SER A 277 -20.65 -27.05 58.29
N PRO A 278 -21.99 -26.92 58.16
CA PRO A 278 -22.73 -25.95 58.94
C PRO A 278 -22.55 -26.24 60.42
N SER A 279 -22.32 -25.18 61.20
CA SER A 279 -21.95 -25.34 62.61
C SER A 279 -23.06 -26.03 63.40
N SER A 280 -22.71 -27.10 64.11
CA SER A 280 -23.65 -27.81 64.98
C SER A 280 -23.68 -27.15 66.37
N GLY A 281 -24.84 -26.64 66.75
CA GLY A 281 -25.08 -26.00 68.05
C GLY A 281 -24.59 -24.54 68.16
N ASN A 282 -24.84 -23.92 69.32
CA ASN A 282 -24.63 -22.49 69.59
C ASN A 282 -23.15 -22.02 69.62
N LYS A 283 -22.19 -22.83 69.13
CA LYS A 283 -20.76 -22.51 69.13
C LYS A 283 -20.23 -22.34 67.70
N LYS A 284 -20.10 -21.08 67.28
CA LYS A 284 -19.49 -20.69 65.99
C LYS A 284 -18.09 -21.31 65.86
N GLY A 285 -17.85 -22.09 64.80
CA GLY A 285 -16.53 -22.66 64.50
C GLY A 285 -16.39 -24.17 64.71
N ASN A 286 -17.37 -24.83 65.35
CA ASN A 286 -17.41 -26.28 65.44
C ASN A 286 -18.09 -26.90 64.20
N PRO A 287 -17.45 -27.86 63.50
CA PRO A 287 -18.07 -28.55 62.39
C PRO A 287 -19.24 -29.43 62.84
N GLY A 288 -20.36 -29.35 62.12
CA GLY A 288 -21.43 -30.33 62.14
C GLY A 288 -21.23 -31.43 61.10
N GLU A 289 -22.30 -31.81 60.42
CA GLU A 289 -22.27 -32.79 59.32
C GLU A 289 -21.53 -32.19 58.11
N TRP A 290 -20.55 -32.93 57.57
CA TRP A 290 -19.82 -32.52 56.37
C TRP A 290 -20.57 -32.87 55.09
N ARG A 291 -20.55 -31.94 54.14
CA ARG A 291 -21.12 -32.13 52.80
C ARG A 291 -20.10 -31.74 51.75
N GLN A 292 -19.91 -32.62 50.76
CA GLN A 292 -19.14 -32.33 49.55
C GLN A 292 -19.86 -31.26 48.72
N GLN A 293 -19.10 -30.43 48.03
CA GLN A 293 -19.56 -29.37 47.12
C GLN A 293 -18.74 -29.40 45.83
N ASN A 294 -19.25 -28.76 44.78
CA ASN A 294 -18.54 -28.59 43.49
C ASN A 294 -17.94 -29.91 42.95
N ASP A 295 -18.74 -30.99 43.03
CA ASP A 295 -18.41 -32.33 42.55
C ASP A 295 -17.10 -32.93 43.10
N TYR A 296 -16.65 -32.47 44.27
CA TYR A 296 -15.51 -33.07 44.94
C TYR A 296 -15.77 -34.53 45.31
N THR A 297 -14.97 -35.44 44.77
CA THR A 297 -15.12 -36.90 44.94
C THR A 297 -14.20 -37.51 45.99
N GLY A 298 -13.30 -36.72 46.60
CA GLY A 298 -12.38 -37.23 47.62
C GLY A 298 -13.03 -37.43 49.00
N ASP A 299 -12.38 -38.22 49.85
CA ASP A 299 -12.90 -38.69 51.14
C ASP A 299 -12.60 -37.75 52.32
N LYS A 300 -11.98 -36.60 52.06
CA LYS A 300 -11.43 -35.67 53.07
C LYS A 300 -12.40 -34.62 53.58
N CYS A 301 -13.69 -34.71 53.24
CA CYS A 301 -14.73 -33.91 53.88
C CYS A 301 -15.11 -34.49 55.25
N THR A 302 -14.19 -34.42 56.21
CA THR A 302 -14.37 -34.97 57.56
C THR A 302 -13.85 -34.02 58.63
N THR A 303 -14.35 -34.19 59.85
CA THR A 303 -13.87 -33.40 61.00
C THR A 303 -12.41 -33.70 61.31
N ASP A 304 -11.98 -34.96 61.12
CA ASP A 304 -10.59 -35.36 61.35
C ASP A 304 -9.66 -34.72 60.35
N TRP A 305 -10.02 -34.69 59.06
CA TRP A 305 -9.24 -33.99 58.04
C TRP A 305 -9.24 -32.49 58.27
N PHE A 306 -10.40 -31.91 58.60
CA PHE A 306 -10.49 -30.51 58.98
C PHE A 306 -9.42 -30.23 60.05
N LYS A 307 -9.35 -30.98 61.16
CA LYS A 307 -8.38 -30.73 62.26
C LYS A 307 -6.90 -30.70 61.84
N VAL A 308 -6.53 -31.25 60.69
CA VAL A 308 -5.17 -31.20 60.16
C VAL A 308 -4.87 -29.77 59.68
N ALA A 309 -3.92 -29.08 60.33
CA ALA A 309 -3.51 -27.76 59.89
C ALA A 309 -2.63 -27.86 58.62
N PRO A 310 -2.75 -26.92 57.67
CA PRO A 310 -1.96 -26.93 56.43
C PRO A 310 -0.44 -26.81 56.65
N TRP A 311 0.01 -26.47 57.86
CA TRP A 311 1.43 -26.32 58.24
C TRP A 311 1.91 -27.37 59.27
N GLY A 312 1.12 -28.43 59.48
CA GLY A 312 1.37 -29.43 60.53
C GLY A 312 0.48 -29.20 61.76
N ALA A 313 -0.18 -30.27 62.20
CA ALA A 313 -1.06 -30.45 63.36
C ALA A 313 -1.52 -29.18 64.11
N GLY A 314 -2.77 -28.76 63.87
CA GLY A 314 -3.43 -27.77 64.71
C GLY A 314 -3.96 -28.44 65.99
N THR A 315 -3.61 -27.90 67.15
CA THR A 315 -4.16 -28.34 68.43
C THR A 315 -5.52 -27.71 68.70
N GLU A 316 -6.46 -28.48 69.24
CA GLU A 316 -7.70 -27.95 69.82
C GLU A 316 -7.33 -27.03 71.00
N SER A 317 -7.44 -25.72 70.83
CA SER A 317 -7.42 -24.80 71.97
C SER A 317 -8.85 -24.51 72.44
N SER A 318 -8.97 -24.27 73.75
CA SER A 318 -10.20 -24.21 74.53
C SER A 318 -11.15 -23.12 74.06
N ASN A 319 -12.03 -23.47 73.11
CA ASN A 319 -13.43 -23.03 73.02
C ASN A 319 -14.19 -23.59 71.79
N GLY A 320 -13.64 -24.57 71.07
CA GLY A 320 -14.31 -25.13 69.87
C GLY A 320 -14.22 -24.20 68.65
N THR A 321 -13.23 -23.31 68.65
CA THR A 321 -12.92 -22.42 67.54
C THR A 321 -11.58 -22.84 66.96
N TYR A 322 -11.58 -23.36 65.73
CA TYR A 322 -10.35 -23.55 64.95
C TYR A 322 -9.92 -22.19 64.40
N ILE A 323 -9.34 -21.36 65.26
CA ILE A 323 -8.76 -20.08 64.85
C ILE A 323 -7.31 -20.36 64.45
N SER A 324 -6.98 -20.09 63.19
CA SER A 324 -5.60 -19.94 62.73
C SER A 324 -4.95 -18.81 63.53
N VAL A 325 -3.97 -19.14 64.38
CA VAL A 325 -3.04 -18.14 64.91
C VAL A 325 -1.73 -18.34 64.13
N PRO A 326 -1.28 -17.36 63.33
CA PRO A 326 0.06 -17.43 62.76
C PRO A 326 1.06 -17.43 63.92
N ASN A 327 1.95 -18.42 63.96
CA ASN A 327 3.04 -18.41 64.92
C ASN A 327 4.16 -17.52 64.36
N TYR A 328 4.17 -16.24 64.74
CA TYR A 328 5.33 -15.38 64.52
C TYR A 328 6.32 -15.60 65.66
N SER A 329 7.16 -16.63 65.55
CA SER A 329 8.38 -16.75 66.35
C SER A 329 9.47 -17.44 65.54
N LEU A 330 10.56 -16.67 65.35
CA LEU A 330 11.85 -16.91 64.67
C LEU A 330 12.31 -18.37 64.49
#